data_AF-A0A2D9YEC3-F1
#
_entry.id   AF-A0A2D9YEC3-F1
#
_cell.length_a   1.000
_cell.length_b   1.000
_cell.length_c   1.000
_cell.angle_alpha   90.00
_cell.angle_beta   90.00
_cell.angle_gamma   90.00
#
_symmetry.space_group_name_H-M   'P 1'
#
loop_
_entity.id
_entity.type
_entity.pdbx_description
1 polymer ?
#
loop_
_entity_poly.entity_id
_entity_poly.type
_entity_poly.pdbx_seq_one_letter_code
_entity_poly.pdbx_strand_id
1 'polypeptide(L)'
;MSQEIEYAKFETFGVWQESSEKPEEQVVVSFGKSTLLLRDINESIVAQWSFPSISVNTLPDGQVTFSPDEDGIEKLTISDEEMIEQLKKVIQAPIYDRKNFRTIFFLIISILVTLFLLLNSKNILIGIATSITPNGKTSIIFEKLIESKDNPLGRKCIIPEGQKILDQLVEKYKNINDIIILSSTENKFFVLPDGQIILTKKFISDVKDPLEISEFLFLADKANQLNIPLQTFFSSQSILSLLKYISGTSIDWDPKILNELTIQKIEALKEIKSFKIPTQISGLEWVMVQNMCNPI
;
A
#
# COMPACT_ATOMS: atom_id res chain seq x y z
N MET A 1 0.71 31.59 9.07
CA MET A 1 1.00 32.65 10.05
C MET A 1 2.38 33.18 9.75
N SER A 2 2.46 34.15 8.84
CA SER A 2 3.70 34.81 8.43
C SER A 2 4.14 35.72 9.57
N GLN A 3 5.22 35.35 10.26
CA GLN A 3 5.94 36.28 11.13
C GLN A 3 6.52 37.37 10.22
N GLU A 4 5.86 38.52 10.14
CA GLU A 4 6.51 39.75 9.76
C GLU A 4 7.52 40.06 10.86
N ILE A 5 8.79 39.80 10.56
CA ILE A 5 9.89 40.40 11.32
C ILE A 5 9.71 41.89 11.09
N GLU A 6 9.28 42.58 12.14
CA GLU A 6 9.24 44.03 12.21
C GLU A 6 10.68 44.52 12.04
N TYR A 7 11.05 44.84 10.80
CA TYR A 7 12.31 45.53 10.54
C TYR A 7 12.14 46.92 11.14
N ALA A 8 12.56 47.09 12.40
CA ALA A 8 12.93 48.39 12.91
C ALA A 8 13.78 49.04 11.81
N LYS A 9 13.43 50.26 11.41
CA LYS A 9 14.06 50.95 10.29
C LYS A 9 15.50 51.29 10.71
N PHE A 10 16.40 50.33 10.56
CA PHE A 10 17.81 50.50 10.84
C PHE A 10 18.36 51.38 9.72
N GLU A 11 18.52 52.65 10.04
CA GLU A 11 19.13 53.64 9.17
C GLU A 11 20.40 54.15 9.87
N THR A 12 21.50 54.23 9.14
CA THR A 12 22.76 54.78 9.65
C THR A 12 23.40 55.68 8.61
N PHE A 13 24.31 56.55 9.05
CA PHE A 13 25.06 57.40 8.14
C PHE A 13 26.32 56.67 7.67
N GLY A 14 26.63 56.83 6.39
CA GLY A 14 27.84 56.32 5.78
C GLY A 14 28.44 57.32 4.81
N VAL A 15 29.67 57.03 4.40
CA VAL A 15 30.37 57.74 3.33
C VAL A 15 30.47 56.77 2.16
N TRP A 16 29.87 57.13 1.03
CA TRP A 16 29.88 56.33 -0.17
C TRP A 16 30.75 56.98 -1.25
N GLN A 17 31.47 56.15 -1.98
CA GLN A 17 32.28 56.54 -3.11
C GLN A 17 32.01 55.58 -4.27
N GLU A 18 31.47 56.09 -5.37
CA GLU A 18 31.14 55.27 -6.55
C GLU A 18 32.39 54.71 -7.26
N SER A 19 33.47 55.49 -7.30
CA SER A 19 34.77 55.07 -7.81
C SER A 19 35.86 55.96 -7.25
N SER A 20 37.13 55.53 -7.34
CA SER A 20 38.28 56.30 -6.86
C SER A 20 38.44 57.69 -7.51
N GLU A 21 37.81 57.92 -8.66
CA GLU A 21 37.83 59.20 -9.38
C GLU A 21 36.67 60.13 -8.97
N LYS A 22 35.66 59.61 -8.28
CA LYS A 22 34.50 60.36 -7.81
C LYS A 22 34.67 60.81 -6.36
N PRO A 23 34.09 61.97 -5.99
CA PRO A 23 34.14 62.45 -4.62
C PRO A 23 33.40 61.51 -3.68
N GLU A 24 33.81 61.52 -2.41
CA GLU A 24 33.07 60.89 -1.34
C GLU A 24 31.78 61.67 -1.05
N GLU A 25 30.66 60.97 -0.98
CA GLU A 25 29.33 61.53 -0.73
C GLU A 25 28.77 60.98 0.60
N GLN A 26 28.18 61.86 1.40
CA GLN A 26 27.47 61.43 2.60
C GLN A 26 26.13 60.81 2.21
N VAL A 27 25.89 59.60 2.70
CA VAL A 27 24.68 58.83 2.40
C VAL A 27 24.00 58.32 3.66
N VAL A 28 22.68 58.19 3.58
CA VAL A 28 21.87 57.44 4.53
C VAL A 28 21.74 56.01 4.03
N VAL A 29 22.23 55.07 4.82
CA VAL A 29 22.20 53.63 4.56
C VAL A 29 20.93 53.06 5.18
N SER A 30 20.16 52.29 4.42
CA SER A 30 18.96 51.62 4.94
C SER A 30 18.91 50.15 4.58
N PHE A 31 18.37 49.36 5.51
CA PHE A 31 18.29 47.92 5.40
C PHE A 31 16.90 47.52 4.88
N GLY A 32 16.88 46.92 3.69
CA GLY A 32 15.71 46.22 3.17
C GLY A 32 15.71 44.74 3.57
N LYS A 33 14.71 44.00 3.08
CA LYS A 33 14.58 42.55 3.33
C LYS A 33 15.75 41.73 2.77
N SER A 34 16.30 42.15 1.64
CA SER A 34 17.39 41.45 0.93
C SER A 34 18.39 42.39 0.26
N THR A 35 18.30 43.70 0.54
CA THR A 35 19.07 44.74 -0.14
C THR A 35 19.50 45.84 0.82
N LEU A 36 20.65 46.44 0.56
CA LEU A 36 21.12 47.67 1.17
C LEU A 36 20.81 48.84 0.22
N LEU A 37 20.15 49.88 0.72
CA LEU A 37 19.82 51.08 -0.05
C LEU A 37 20.66 52.25 0.45
N LEU A 38 21.31 52.97 -0.47
CA LEU A 38 22.07 54.18 -0.19
C LEU A 38 21.30 55.39 -0.74
N ARG A 39 21.03 56.38 0.11
CA ARG A 39 20.32 57.62 -0.26
C ARG A 39 21.17 58.84 0.00
N ASP A 40 21.14 59.83 -0.88
CA ASP A 40 21.81 61.11 -0.67
C ASP A 40 21.08 61.99 0.37
N ILE A 41 21.62 63.19 0.62
CA ILE A 41 21.02 64.19 1.51
C ILE A 41 19.65 64.71 1.04
N ASN A 42 19.28 64.50 -0.24
CA ASN A 42 17.98 64.85 -0.81
C ASN A 42 17.01 63.66 -0.83
N GLU A 43 17.34 62.58 -0.10
CA GLU A 43 16.60 61.31 -0.04
C GLU A 43 16.48 60.56 -1.39
N SER A 44 17.29 60.91 -2.38
CA SER A 44 17.35 60.22 -3.67
C SER A 44 18.22 58.97 -3.56
N ILE A 45 17.76 57.85 -4.13
CA ILE A 45 18.53 56.60 -4.14
C ILE A 45 19.72 56.76 -5.09
N VAL A 46 20.94 56.68 -4.54
CA VAL A 46 22.19 56.75 -5.30
C VAL A 46 22.72 55.37 -5.66
N ALA A 47 22.47 54.37 -4.80
CA ALA A 47 22.84 52.99 -5.08
C ALA A 47 21.93 51.98 -4.36
N GLN A 48 21.85 50.78 -4.93
CA GLN A 48 21.13 49.65 -4.36
C GLN A 48 21.98 48.40 -4.50
N TRP A 49 22.31 47.76 -3.37
CA TRP A 49 23.13 46.55 -3.32
C TRP A 49 22.33 45.37 -2.80
N SER A 50 22.62 44.15 -3.29
CA SER A 50 22.02 42.92 -2.81
C SER A 50 22.89 42.34 -1.69
N PHE A 51 22.36 41.92 -0.54
CA PHE A 51 23.23 41.40 0.55
C PHE A 51 24.23 40.31 0.11
N PRO A 52 23.86 39.34 -0.75
CA PRO A 52 24.81 38.32 -1.22
C PRO A 52 25.95 38.86 -2.10
N SER A 53 25.86 40.07 -2.63
CA SER A 53 26.93 40.68 -3.44
C SER A 53 27.88 41.54 -2.60
N ILE A 54 27.55 41.83 -1.34
CA ILE A 54 28.35 42.74 -0.53
C ILE A 54 29.57 42.00 0.02
N SER A 55 30.76 42.44 -0.35
CA SER A 55 32.03 42.07 0.26
C SER A 55 32.35 43.00 1.44
N VAL A 56 33.03 42.45 2.45
CA VAL A 56 33.42 43.19 3.66
C VAL A 56 34.94 43.21 3.75
N ASN A 57 35.52 44.41 3.74
CA ASN A 57 36.96 44.61 3.78
C ASN A 57 37.34 45.45 5.01
N THR A 58 38.35 45.00 5.76
CA THR A 58 38.91 45.78 6.88
C THR A 58 40.24 46.38 6.42
N LEU A 59 40.33 47.71 6.43
CA LEU A 59 41.53 48.45 6.09
C LEU A 59 42.59 48.36 7.21
N PRO A 60 43.88 48.64 6.93
CA PRO A 60 44.97 48.53 7.92
C PRO A 60 44.82 49.43 9.15
N ASP A 61 44.06 50.52 9.03
CA ASP A 61 43.73 51.46 10.11
C ASP A 61 42.54 51.00 10.97
N GLY A 62 41.96 49.84 10.65
CA GLY A 62 40.81 49.26 11.36
C GLY A 62 39.45 49.68 10.81
N GLN A 63 39.39 50.53 9.77
CA GLN A 63 38.14 50.96 9.17
C GLN A 63 37.49 49.82 8.36
N VAL A 64 36.19 49.58 8.57
CA VAL A 64 35.43 48.56 7.83
C VAL A 64 34.75 49.22 6.63
N THR A 65 34.99 48.66 5.46
CA THR A 65 34.40 49.10 4.19
C THR A 65 33.57 47.97 3.58
N PHE A 66 32.49 48.35 2.92
CA PHE A 66 31.57 47.45 2.22
C PHE A 66 31.60 47.78 0.73
N SER A 67 31.54 46.76 -0.12
CA SER A 67 31.58 46.91 -1.57
C SER A 67 30.63 45.92 -2.23
N PRO A 68 29.89 46.30 -3.29
CA PRO A 68 29.01 45.38 -4.03
C PRO A 68 29.76 44.44 -4.98
N ASP A 69 31.06 44.67 -5.16
CA ASP A 69 31.98 43.90 -5.99
C ASP A 69 33.22 43.44 -5.20
N GLU A 70 33.92 42.42 -5.73
CA GLU A 70 35.17 41.92 -5.15
C GLU A 70 36.35 42.88 -5.38
N ASP A 71 36.29 43.66 -6.48
CA ASP A 71 37.36 44.59 -6.88
C ASP A 71 37.38 45.87 -6.02
N GLY A 72 36.31 46.13 -5.26
CA GLY A 72 36.22 47.26 -4.35
C GLY A 72 36.10 48.60 -5.07
N ILE A 73 35.47 48.62 -6.26
CA ILE A 73 35.33 49.83 -7.08
C ILE A 73 34.39 50.81 -6.37
N GLU A 74 33.21 50.35 -5.98
CA GLU A 74 32.28 51.11 -5.15
C GLU A 74 32.53 50.82 -3.67
N LYS A 75 32.64 51.86 -2.85
CA LYS A 75 32.94 51.71 -1.42
C LYS A 75 31.92 52.43 -0.56
N LEU A 76 31.52 51.77 0.52
CA LEU A 76 30.73 52.34 1.59
C LEU A 76 31.46 52.16 2.91
N THR A 77 31.69 53.26 3.60
CA THR A 77 32.29 53.31 4.92
C THR A 77 31.20 53.67 5.93
N ILE A 78 31.05 52.87 6.97
CA ILE A 78 30.10 53.10 8.08
C ILE A 78 30.93 53.25 9.36
N SER A 79 30.56 54.18 10.24
CA SER A 79 31.27 54.41 11.51
C SER A 79 30.59 53.79 12.73
N ASP A 80 29.33 53.37 12.59
CA ASP A 80 28.53 52.76 13.64
C ASP A 80 28.89 51.27 13.80
N GLU A 81 29.55 50.94 14.92
CA GLU A 81 30.01 49.57 15.22
C GLU A 81 28.87 48.55 15.34
N GLU A 82 27.73 48.96 15.93
CA GLU A 82 26.58 48.07 16.09
C GLU A 82 26.00 47.70 14.71
N MET A 83 25.90 48.71 13.83
CA MET A 83 25.41 48.53 12.47
C MET A 83 26.35 47.69 11.60
N ILE A 84 27.66 47.85 11.77
CA ILE A 84 28.66 47.00 11.11
C ILE A 84 28.48 45.54 11.51
N GLU A 85 28.31 45.25 12.80
CA GLU A 85 28.15 43.88 13.30
C GLU A 85 26.87 43.24 12.77
N GLN A 86 25.76 43.99 12.76
CA GLN A 86 24.49 43.53 12.21
C GLN A 86 24.60 43.24 10.70
N LEU A 87 25.22 44.13 9.92
CA LEU A 87 25.39 43.94 8.48
C LEU A 87 26.27 42.71 8.17
N LYS A 88 27.35 42.49 8.94
CA LYS A 88 28.17 41.28 8.83
C LYS A 88 27.37 40.01 9.06
N LYS A 89 26.49 39.97 10.07
CA LYS A 89 25.63 38.80 10.35
C LYS A 89 24.67 38.49 9.21
N VAL A 90 24.10 39.53 8.58
CA VAL A 90 23.17 39.36 7.46
C VAL A 90 23.87 38.88 6.19
N ILE A 91 25.05 39.45 5.87
CA ILE A 91 25.85 39.07 4.69
C ILE A 91 26.40 37.64 4.83
N GLN A 92 26.84 37.25 6.02
CA GLN A 92 27.46 35.93 6.27
C GLN A 92 26.44 34.81 6.51
N ALA A 93 25.14 35.08 6.50
CA ALA A 93 24.13 34.04 6.69
C ALA A 93 24.19 33.00 5.56
N PRO A 94 24.30 31.69 5.87
CA PRO A 94 24.45 30.66 4.85
C PRO A 94 23.22 30.64 3.94
N ILE A 95 23.46 30.81 2.64
CA ILE A 95 22.43 30.63 1.61
C ILE A 95 22.02 29.16 1.61
N TYR A 96 20.82 28.86 2.11
CA TYR A 96 20.31 27.49 2.13
C TYR A 96 20.09 27.01 0.69
N ASP A 97 20.93 26.11 0.20
CA ASP A 97 20.84 25.60 -1.16
C ASP A 97 19.57 24.75 -1.32
N ARG A 98 18.55 25.33 -1.94
CA ARG A 98 17.24 24.70 -2.17
C ARG A 98 17.31 23.54 -3.18
N LYS A 99 18.41 23.32 -3.89
CA LYS A 99 18.50 22.25 -4.92
C LYS A 99 18.49 20.84 -4.34
N ASN A 100 18.98 20.62 -3.12
CA ASN A 100 19.16 19.25 -2.60
C ASN A 100 17.88 18.62 -2.03
N PHE A 101 16.92 19.42 -1.56
CA PHE A 101 15.70 18.89 -0.95
C PHE A 101 14.82 18.13 -1.95
N ARG A 102 14.71 18.63 -3.19
CA ARG A 102 13.86 18.03 -4.22
C ARG A 102 14.37 16.64 -4.63
N THR A 103 15.68 16.50 -4.81
CA THR A 103 16.31 15.23 -5.21
C THR A 103 16.20 14.17 -4.10
N ILE A 104 16.46 14.57 -2.85
CA ILE A 104 16.34 13.68 -1.68
C ILE A 104 14.88 13.23 -1.50
N PHE A 105 13.93 14.15 -1.66
CA PHE A 105 12.50 13.85 -1.57
C PHE A 105 12.06 12.79 -2.60
N PHE A 106 12.45 12.94 -3.87
CA PHE A 106 12.12 11.95 -4.90
C PHE A 106 12.81 10.59 -4.68
N LEU A 107 14.05 10.57 -4.18
CA LEU A 107 14.74 9.33 -3.81
C LEU A 107 14.01 8.58 -2.69
N ILE A 108 13.59 9.29 -1.65
CA ILE A 108 12.83 8.70 -0.54
C ILE A 108 11.51 8.12 -1.05
N ILE A 109 10.77 8.84 -1.89
CA ILE A 109 9.53 8.33 -2.49
C ILE A 109 9.79 7.08 -3.32
N SER A 110 10.82 7.07 -4.17
CA SER A 110 11.15 5.91 -5.01
C SER A 110 11.45 4.67 -4.17
N ILE A 111 12.19 4.83 -3.07
CA ILE A 111 12.48 3.73 -2.13
C ILE A 111 11.21 3.21 -1.48
N LEU A 112 10.33 4.11 -1.00
CA LEU A 112 9.07 3.73 -0.38
C LEU A 112 8.14 2.97 -1.34
N VAL A 113 8.03 3.44 -2.59
CA VAL A 113 7.23 2.76 -3.62
C VAL A 113 7.80 1.38 -3.93
N THR A 114 9.12 1.26 -4.09
CA THR A 114 9.79 -0.02 -4.36
C THR A 114 9.58 -1.00 -3.22
N LEU A 115 9.75 -0.54 -1.97
CA LEU A 115 9.54 -1.35 -0.78
C LEU A 115 8.08 -1.80 -0.66
N PHE A 116 7.12 -0.91 -0.95
CA PHE A 116 5.70 -1.24 -0.97
C PHE A 116 5.38 -2.34 -1.99
N LEU A 117 5.91 -2.24 -3.21
CA LEU A 117 5.72 -3.24 -4.25
C LEU A 117 6.35 -4.58 -3.88
N LEU A 118 7.56 -4.58 -3.30
CA LEU A 118 8.22 -5.83 -2.88
C LEU A 118 7.42 -6.54 -1.79
N LEU A 119 6.97 -5.81 -0.76
CA LEU A 119 6.21 -6.36 0.36
C LEU A 119 4.80 -6.83 -0.04
N ASN A 120 4.16 -6.18 -1.02
CA ASN A 120 2.77 -6.46 -1.40
C ASN A 120 2.59 -7.16 -2.75
N SER A 121 3.69 -7.50 -3.43
CA SER A 121 3.68 -8.14 -4.76
C SER A 121 2.74 -9.34 -4.85
N LYS A 122 2.76 -10.23 -3.84
CA LYS A 122 1.89 -11.41 -3.80
C LYS A 122 0.41 -11.04 -3.73
N ASN A 123 0.02 -10.08 -2.88
CA ASN A 123 -1.37 -9.68 -2.72
C ASN A 123 -1.94 -9.02 -3.99
N ILE A 124 -1.11 -8.24 -4.69
CA ILE A 124 -1.47 -7.64 -5.98
C ILE A 124 -1.71 -8.74 -7.03
N LEU A 125 -0.81 -9.72 -7.12
CA LEU A 125 -0.95 -10.85 -8.05
C LEU A 125 -2.19 -11.70 -7.75
N ILE A 126 -2.50 -11.93 -6.47
CA ILE A 126 -3.73 -12.62 -6.05
C ILE A 126 -4.96 -11.82 -6.53
N GLY A 127 -4.99 -10.51 -6.30
CA GLY A 127 -6.11 -9.66 -6.72
C GLY A 127 -6.33 -9.62 -8.23
N ILE A 128 -5.24 -9.63 -9.02
CA ILE A 128 -5.33 -9.73 -10.49
C ILE A 128 -5.86 -11.11 -10.87
N ALA A 129 -5.28 -12.19 -10.31
CA ALA A 129 -5.68 -13.56 -10.60
C ALA A 129 -7.15 -13.82 -10.27
N THR A 130 -7.67 -13.31 -9.15
CA THR A 130 -9.09 -13.44 -8.79
C THR A 130 -9.99 -12.66 -9.73
N SER A 131 -9.57 -11.48 -10.18
CA SER A 131 -10.37 -10.61 -11.06
C SER A 131 -10.49 -11.13 -12.50
N ILE A 132 -9.44 -11.79 -13.01
CA ILE A 132 -9.42 -12.32 -14.40
C ILE A 132 -10.00 -13.73 -14.52
N THR A 133 -10.28 -14.40 -13.40
CA THR A 133 -10.75 -15.79 -13.36
C THR A 133 -12.26 -15.82 -13.25
N PRO A 134 -13.00 -16.23 -14.28
CA PRO A 134 -14.41 -16.57 -14.12
C PRO A 134 -14.52 -17.79 -13.21
N ASN A 135 -15.46 -17.76 -12.26
CA ASN A 135 -15.68 -18.81 -11.24
C ASN A 135 -15.77 -20.24 -11.80
N GLY A 136 -16.10 -20.42 -13.10
CA GLY A 136 -16.25 -21.73 -13.74
C GLY A 136 -14.97 -22.46 -14.20
N LYS A 137 -13.76 -21.86 -14.13
CA LYS A 137 -12.52 -22.51 -14.66
C LYS A 137 -11.72 -23.33 -13.65
N THR A 138 -12.06 -23.29 -12.36
CA THR A 138 -11.32 -24.01 -11.29
C THR A 138 -11.77 -25.45 -11.10
N SER A 139 -12.96 -25.83 -11.57
CA SER A 139 -13.55 -27.18 -11.46
C SER A 139 -12.76 -28.24 -12.23
N ILE A 140 -12.23 -27.87 -13.40
CA ILE A 140 -11.50 -28.75 -14.33
C ILE A 140 -10.24 -29.34 -13.67
N ILE A 141 -9.62 -28.61 -12.75
CA ILE A 141 -8.41 -29.05 -12.04
C ILE A 141 -8.78 -30.15 -11.04
N PHE A 142 -9.88 -29.98 -10.32
CA PHE A 142 -10.30 -30.92 -9.30
C PHE A 142 -10.95 -32.17 -9.90
N GLU A 143 -11.71 -32.01 -10.99
CA GLU A 143 -12.27 -33.12 -11.75
C GLU A 143 -11.15 -34.09 -12.20
N LYS A 144 -10.05 -33.56 -12.75
CA LYS A 144 -8.87 -34.36 -13.10
C LYS A 144 -8.20 -35.05 -11.90
N LEU A 145 -8.23 -34.44 -10.72
CA LEU A 145 -7.68 -35.04 -9.49
C LEU A 145 -8.57 -36.18 -8.99
N ILE A 146 -9.90 -36.00 -8.98
CA ILE A 146 -10.83 -37.07 -8.57
C ILE A 146 -10.81 -38.24 -9.54
N GLU A 147 -10.73 -37.95 -10.85
CA GLU A 147 -10.70 -38.97 -11.91
C GLU A 147 -9.37 -39.72 -12.00
N SER A 148 -8.32 -39.21 -11.36
CA SER A 148 -7.03 -39.89 -11.31
C SER A 148 -7.11 -41.21 -10.53
N LYS A 149 -6.47 -42.25 -11.05
CA LYS A 149 -6.41 -43.57 -10.38
C LYS A 149 -5.70 -43.52 -9.02
N ASP A 150 -4.84 -42.53 -8.81
CA ASP A 150 -4.06 -42.31 -7.59
C ASP A 150 -4.73 -41.32 -6.62
N ASN A 151 -6.04 -41.05 -6.79
CA ASN A 151 -6.77 -40.10 -5.95
C ASN A 151 -6.77 -40.54 -4.46
N PRO A 152 -6.15 -39.76 -3.55
CA PRO A 152 -6.10 -40.10 -2.12
C PRO A 152 -7.47 -40.03 -1.43
N LEU A 153 -8.46 -39.38 -2.05
CA LEU A 153 -9.79 -39.22 -1.50
C LEU A 153 -10.72 -40.41 -1.82
N GLY A 154 -10.29 -41.35 -2.66
CA GLY A 154 -11.06 -42.55 -3.01
C GLY A 154 -12.14 -42.31 -4.08
N ARG A 155 -13.10 -43.23 -4.16
CA ARG A 155 -14.12 -43.25 -5.22
C ARG A 155 -15.32 -42.39 -4.85
N LYS A 156 -16.01 -41.84 -5.85
CA LYS A 156 -17.32 -41.19 -5.67
C LYS A 156 -18.35 -42.21 -5.18
N CYS A 157 -19.05 -41.88 -4.11
CA CYS A 157 -20.16 -42.66 -3.57
C CYS A 157 -21.47 -42.15 -4.18
N ILE A 158 -22.09 -42.97 -5.03
CA ILE A 158 -23.30 -42.59 -5.76
C ILE A 158 -24.37 -43.65 -5.48
N ILE A 159 -25.43 -43.23 -4.80
CA ILE A 159 -26.67 -44.01 -4.58
C ILE A 159 -27.83 -43.12 -5.04
N PRO A 160 -28.73 -43.57 -5.95
CA PRO A 160 -29.77 -42.73 -6.53
C PRO A 160 -30.64 -41.99 -5.50
N GLU A 161 -31.05 -42.68 -4.44
CA GLU A 161 -31.89 -42.13 -3.37
C GLU A 161 -31.15 -41.04 -2.58
N GLY A 162 -29.89 -41.29 -2.25
CA GLY A 162 -29.03 -40.32 -1.56
C GLY A 162 -28.70 -39.11 -2.44
N GLN A 163 -28.42 -39.32 -3.73
CA GLN A 163 -28.14 -38.24 -4.66
C GLN A 163 -29.32 -37.29 -4.79
N LYS A 164 -30.55 -37.82 -4.87
CA LYS A 164 -31.77 -37.00 -4.92
C LYS A 164 -31.90 -36.08 -3.69
N ILE A 165 -31.52 -36.56 -2.51
CA ILE A 165 -31.52 -35.77 -1.27
C ILE A 165 -30.46 -34.66 -1.36
N LEU A 166 -29.26 -34.98 -1.85
CA LEU A 166 -28.20 -33.99 -2.04
C LEU A 166 -28.62 -32.91 -3.05
N ASP A 167 -29.20 -33.29 -4.17
CA ASP A 167 -29.68 -32.35 -5.19
C ASP A 167 -30.74 -31.40 -4.60
N GLN A 168 -31.70 -31.94 -3.85
CA GLN A 168 -32.71 -31.15 -3.13
C GLN A 168 -32.11 -30.22 -2.08
N LEU A 169 -30.98 -30.57 -1.47
CA LEU A 169 -30.27 -29.67 -0.56
C LEU A 169 -29.55 -28.55 -1.33
N VAL A 170 -28.89 -28.88 -2.43
CA VAL A 170 -28.18 -27.92 -3.29
C VAL A 170 -29.14 -26.84 -3.79
N GLU A 171 -30.36 -27.21 -4.22
CA GLU A 171 -31.40 -26.26 -4.67
C GLU A 171 -31.74 -25.16 -3.66
N LYS A 172 -31.45 -25.36 -2.37
CA LYS A 172 -31.75 -24.40 -1.30
C LYS A 172 -30.68 -23.31 -1.15
N TYR A 173 -29.52 -23.48 -1.79
CA TYR A 173 -28.39 -22.57 -1.73
C TYR A 173 -28.12 -21.97 -3.11
N LYS A 174 -27.67 -20.72 -3.16
CA LYS A 174 -27.49 -20.01 -4.44
C LYS A 174 -26.08 -20.17 -5.01
N ASN A 175 -25.11 -20.41 -4.14
CA ASN A 175 -23.68 -20.44 -4.47
C ASN A 175 -23.07 -21.83 -4.23
N ILE A 176 -23.92 -22.86 -4.14
CA ILE A 176 -23.53 -24.26 -4.13
C ILE A 176 -24.05 -24.88 -5.41
N ASN A 177 -23.19 -25.58 -6.13
CA ASN A 177 -23.51 -26.18 -7.42
C ASN A 177 -23.70 -27.70 -7.33
N ASP A 178 -22.92 -28.38 -6.49
CA ASP A 178 -23.01 -29.83 -6.31
C ASP A 178 -22.41 -30.25 -4.96
N ILE A 179 -22.83 -31.41 -4.44
CA ILE A 179 -22.25 -32.06 -3.26
C ILE A 179 -21.79 -33.45 -3.66
N ILE A 180 -20.48 -33.70 -3.61
CA ILE A 180 -19.86 -34.96 -3.97
C ILE A 180 -19.36 -35.65 -2.71
N ILE A 181 -19.75 -36.91 -2.53
CA ILE A 181 -19.26 -37.74 -1.43
C ILE A 181 -18.17 -38.68 -1.93
N LEU A 182 -17.03 -38.71 -1.24
CA LEU A 182 -15.89 -39.56 -1.56
C LEU A 182 -15.64 -40.61 -0.47
N SER A 183 -15.20 -41.80 -0.86
CA SER A 183 -15.05 -42.96 0.05
C SER A 183 -13.89 -42.87 1.05
N SER A 184 -13.19 -41.73 1.13
CA SER A 184 -12.03 -41.55 2.02
C SER A 184 -12.36 -41.77 3.50
N THR A 185 -11.41 -42.36 4.22
CA THR A 185 -11.43 -42.51 5.67
C THR A 185 -10.81 -41.32 6.41
N GLU A 186 -10.25 -40.33 5.69
CA GLU A 186 -9.79 -39.08 6.28
C GLU A 186 -10.98 -38.21 6.64
N ASN A 187 -11.00 -37.62 7.84
CA ASN A 187 -12.03 -36.66 8.23
C ASN A 187 -11.78 -35.29 7.58
N LYS A 188 -12.10 -35.17 6.28
CA LYS A 188 -11.89 -33.95 5.49
C LYS A 188 -13.13 -33.54 4.70
N PHE A 189 -13.15 -32.27 4.32
CA PHE A 189 -14.12 -31.71 3.42
C PHE A 189 -13.51 -30.50 2.69
N PHE A 190 -14.00 -30.21 1.50
CA PHE A 190 -13.46 -29.17 0.62
C PHE A 190 -14.60 -28.37 0.04
N VAL A 191 -14.42 -27.05 -0.03
CA VAL A 191 -15.31 -26.16 -0.80
C VAL A 191 -14.49 -25.58 -1.93
N LEU A 192 -14.98 -25.82 -3.14
CA LEU A 192 -14.32 -25.41 -4.37
C LEU A 192 -14.85 -24.05 -4.84
N PRO A 193 -14.03 -23.26 -5.55
CA PRO A 193 -14.41 -21.91 -5.97
C PRO A 193 -15.60 -21.85 -6.94
N ASP A 194 -15.92 -22.96 -7.58
CA ASP A 194 -17.03 -23.12 -8.50
C ASP A 194 -18.31 -23.59 -7.80
N GLY A 195 -18.36 -23.62 -6.48
CA GLY A 195 -19.55 -24.03 -5.74
C GLY A 195 -19.68 -25.54 -5.50
N GLN A 196 -18.75 -26.36 -5.97
CA GLN A 196 -18.73 -27.79 -5.62
C GLN A 196 -18.25 -28.00 -4.18
N ILE A 197 -18.96 -28.86 -3.46
CA ILE A 197 -18.62 -29.25 -2.09
C ILE A 197 -18.26 -30.71 -2.09
N ILE A 198 -17.14 -31.05 -1.46
CA ILE A 198 -16.65 -32.42 -1.41
C ILE A 198 -16.56 -32.85 0.03
N LEU A 199 -17.23 -33.94 0.34
CA LEU A 199 -17.32 -34.49 1.68
C LEU A 199 -16.74 -35.89 1.68
N THR A 200 -15.88 -36.18 2.65
CA THR A 200 -15.40 -37.56 2.85
C THR A 200 -16.43 -38.37 3.62
N LYS A 201 -16.45 -39.69 3.38
CA LYS A 201 -17.27 -40.64 4.14
C LYS A 201 -17.06 -40.48 5.65
N LYS A 202 -15.80 -40.33 6.09
CA LYS A 202 -15.47 -40.16 7.50
C LYS A 202 -16.08 -38.88 8.08
N PHE A 203 -15.98 -37.76 7.38
CA PHE A 203 -16.57 -36.49 7.82
C PHE A 203 -18.08 -36.61 8.02
N ILE A 204 -18.79 -37.14 7.04
CA ILE A 204 -20.25 -37.32 7.10
C ILE A 204 -20.67 -38.28 8.22
N SER A 205 -19.89 -39.35 8.44
CA SER A 205 -20.16 -40.34 9.49
C SER A 205 -19.92 -39.79 10.90
N ASP A 206 -19.02 -38.80 11.04
CA ASP A 206 -18.71 -38.17 12.33
C ASP A 206 -19.75 -37.12 12.73
N VAL A 207 -20.43 -36.52 11.77
CA VAL A 207 -21.51 -35.54 12.00
C VAL A 207 -22.75 -36.25 12.53
N LYS A 208 -23.08 -36.01 13.81
CA LYS A 208 -24.18 -36.68 14.52
C LYS A 208 -25.51 -35.95 14.39
N ASP A 209 -25.48 -34.62 14.29
CA ASP A 209 -26.67 -33.79 14.22
C ASP A 209 -26.85 -33.25 12.79
N PRO A 210 -28.01 -33.51 12.14
CA PRO A 210 -28.43 -32.85 10.89
C PRO A 210 -28.29 -31.32 10.87
N LEU A 211 -28.30 -30.67 12.03
CA LEU A 211 -28.07 -29.23 12.14
C LEU A 211 -26.64 -28.84 11.76
N GLU A 212 -25.64 -29.62 12.17
CA GLU A 212 -24.22 -29.32 11.97
C GLU A 212 -23.85 -29.31 10.47
N ILE A 213 -24.41 -30.23 9.69
CA ILE A 213 -24.24 -30.20 8.23
C ILE A 213 -24.94 -29.00 7.59
N SER A 214 -26.10 -28.60 8.12
CA SER A 214 -26.86 -27.45 7.61
C SER A 214 -26.12 -26.12 7.86
N GLU A 215 -25.50 -25.98 9.04
CA GLU A 215 -24.59 -24.87 9.36
C GLU A 215 -23.39 -24.83 8.42
N PHE A 216 -22.77 -25.99 8.20
CA PHE A 216 -21.64 -26.11 7.30
C PHE A 216 -21.99 -25.68 5.87
N LEU A 217 -23.09 -26.19 5.30
CA LEU A 217 -23.53 -25.82 3.95
C LEU A 217 -23.83 -24.33 3.84
N PHE A 218 -24.44 -23.74 4.87
CA PHE A 218 -24.68 -22.31 4.91
C PHE A 218 -23.38 -21.50 4.90
N LEU A 219 -22.37 -21.91 5.68
CA LEU A 219 -21.05 -21.27 5.69
C LEU A 219 -20.36 -21.42 4.33
N ALA A 220 -20.48 -22.58 3.68
CA ALA A 220 -19.95 -22.82 2.35
C ALA A 220 -20.60 -21.91 1.29
N ASP A 221 -21.93 -21.77 1.30
CA ASP A 221 -22.67 -20.84 0.42
C ASP A 221 -22.17 -19.40 0.60
N LYS A 222 -21.99 -18.95 1.84
CA LYS A 222 -21.46 -17.61 2.14
C LYS A 222 -20.01 -17.44 1.71
N ALA A 223 -19.19 -18.46 1.91
CA ALA A 223 -17.80 -18.42 1.48
C ALA A 223 -17.68 -18.29 -0.04
N ASN A 224 -18.51 -19.03 -0.78
CA ASN A 224 -18.59 -18.94 -2.24
C ASN A 224 -19.13 -17.57 -2.69
N GLN A 225 -20.17 -17.04 -2.02
CA GLN A 225 -20.68 -15.69 -2.30
C GLN A 225 -19.59 -14.63 -2.19
N LEU A 226 -18.65 -14.79 -1.26
CA LEU A 226 -17.54 -13.86 -0.99
C LEU A 226 -16.25 -14.21 -1.75
N ASN A 227 -16.27 -15.21 -2.63
CA ASN A 227 -15.09 -15.74 -3.34
C ASN A 227 -13.93 -16.15 -2.42
N ILE A 228 -14.21 -16.52 -1.16
CA ILE A 228 -13.19 -16.90 -0.18
C ILE A 228 -12.40 -18.13 -0.63
N PRO A 229 -13.03 -19.21 -1.16
CA PRO A 229 -12.28 -20.36 -1.65
C PRO A 229 -11.35 -20.01 -2.82
N LEU A 230 -11.77 -19.13 -3.73
CA LEU A 230 -10.94 -18.66 -4.84
C LEU A 230 -9.72 -17.88 -4.34
N GLN A 231 -9.94 -16.95 -3.41
CA GLN A 231 -8.85 -16.19 -2.80
C GLN A 231 -7.89 -17.10 -2.04
N THR A 232 -8.42 -18.06 -1.28
CA THR A 232 -7.63 -19.03 -0.53
C THR A 232 -6.77 -19.88 -1.47
N PHE A 233 -7.36 -20.36 -2.57
CA PHE A 233 -6.66 -21.09 -3.60
C PHE A 233 -5.47 -20.30 -4.19
N PHE A 234 -5.66 -19.05 -4.58
CA PHE A 234 -4.55 -18.24 -5.13
C PHE A 234 -3.54 -17.84 -4.05
N SER A 235 -3.97 -17.66 -2.81
CA SER A 235 -3.08 -17.31 -1.70
C SER A 235 -2.10 -18.43 -1.34
N SER A 236 -2.47 -19.69 -1.58
CA SER A 236 -1.60 -20.85 -1.36
C SER A 236 -0.60 -21.07 -2.50
N GLN A 237 -0.77 -20.39 -3.65
CA GLN A 237 0.14 -20.53 -4.78
C GLN A 237 1.45 -19.77 -4.58
N SER A 238 2.49 -20.26 -5.27
CA SER A 238 3.75 -19.54 -5.43
C SER A 238 3.59 -18.32 -6.34
N ILE A 239 4.46 -17.32 -6.17
CA ILE A 239 4.48 -16.12 -7.03
C ILE A 239 4.68 -16.51 -8.50
N LEU A 240 5.53 -17.50 -8.79
CA LEU A 240 5.80 -17.96 -10.15
C LEU A 240 4.56 -18.59 -10.79
N SER A 241 3.79 -19.39 -10.03
CA SER A 241 2.55 -20.01 -10.51
C SER A 241 1.48 -18.95 -10.83
N LEU A 242 1.36 -17.91 -9.99
CA LEU A 242 0.45 -16.78 -10.24
C LEU A 242 0.84 -16.02 -11.51
N LEU A 243 2.14 -15.74 -11.70
CA LEU A 243 2.62 -15.07 -12.92
C LEU A 243 2.36 -15.91 -14.18
N LYS A 244 2.64 -17.22 -14.13
CA LYS A 244 2.36 -18.15 -15.23
C LYS A 244 0.88 -18.23 -15.58
N TYR A 245 0.02 -18.23 -14.56
CA TYR A 245 -1.42 -18.20 -14.73
C TYR A 245 -1.89 -16.91 -15.40
N ILE A 246 -1.47 -15.76 -14.87
CA ILE A 246 -1.84 -14.43 -15.39
C ILE A 246 -1.33 -14.25 -16.84
N SER A 247 -0.16 -14.79 -17.17
CA SER A 247 0.40 -14.74 -18.52
C SER A 247 -0.27 -15.71 -19.50
N GLY A 248 -1.19 -16.56 -19.05
CA GLY A 248 -1.90 -17.53 -19.89
C GLY A 248 -1.06 -18.74 -20.30
N THR A 249 0.06 -19.00 -19.62
CA THR A 249 0.90 -20.18 -19.86
C THR A 249 0.34 -21.42 -19.15
N SER A 250 0.71 -22.63 -19.60
CA SER A 250 0.26 -23.89 -18.99
C SER A 250 0.64 -23.96 -17.52
N ILE A 251 -0.33 -24.29 -16.66
CA ILE A 251 -0.14 -24.32 -15.21
C ILE A 251 0.02 -25.75 -14.72
N ASP A 252 1.11 -25.98 -13.97
CA ASP A 252 1.24 -27.10 -13.05
C ASP A 252 0.89 -26.60 -11.64
N TRP A 253 -0.33 -26.92 -11.19
CA TRP A 253 -0.83 -26.50 -9.88
C TRP A 253 -0.20 -27.34 -8.76
N ASP A 254 0.09 -26.73 -7.60
CA ASP A 254 0.73 -27.45 -6.49
C ASP A 254 -0.21 -28.50 -5.88
N PRO A 255 0.16 -29.79 -5.80
CA PRO A 255 -0.68 -30.84 -5.21
C PRO A 255 -1.04 -30.60 -3.73
N LYS A 256 -0.32 -29.72 -3.01
CA LYS A 256 -0.68 -29.31 -1.64
C LYS A 256 -1.99 -28.50 -1.55
N ILE A 257 -2.55 -28.07 -2.69
CA ILE A 257 -3.84 -27.37 -2.82
C ILE A 257 -4.95 -28.03 -2.00
N LEU A 258 -5.02 -29.37 -1.99
CA LEU A 258 -6.10 -30.08 -1.31
C LEU A 258 -6.12 -29.78 0.19
N ASN A 259 -4.96 -29.74 0.85
CA ASN A 259 -4.90 -29.46 2.29
C ASN A 259 -5.34 -28.02 2.60
N GLU A 260 -5.02 -27.06 1.74
CA GLU A 260 -5.34 -25.63 1.91
C GLU A 260 -6.81 -25.30 1.60
N LEU A 261 -7.48 -26.12 0.78
CA LEU A 261 -8.92 -26.00 0.51
C LEU A 261 -9.80 -26.60 1.62
N THR A 262 -9.19 -27.21 2.64
CA THR A 262 -9.91 -27.68 3.84
C THR A 262 -10.32 -26.46 4.68
N ILE A 263 -11.59 -26.37 5.05
CA ILE A 263 -12.21 -25.26 5.82
C ILE A 263 -11.79 -25.28 7.30
N GLN A 264 -10.52 -25.53 7.61
CA GLN A 264 -10.00 -25.15 8.93
C GLN A 264 -9.86 -23.62 9.05
N LYS A 265 -9.84 -22.90 7.91
CA LYS A 265 -9.64 -21.44 7.85
C LYS A 265 -10.93 -20.61 7.69
N ILE A 266 -12.00 -21.21 7.15
CA ILE A 266 -13.34 -20.60 7.06
C ILE A 266 -14.07 -20.65 8.43
N GLU A 267 -13.53 -21.39 9.40
CA GLU A 267 -13.97 -21.37 10.80
C GLU A 267 -13.98 -19.94 11.40
N ALA A 268 -13.21 -19.00 10.83
CA ALA A 268 -13.28 -17.56 11.14
C ALA A 268 -14.65 -16.92 10.82
N LEU A 269 -15.49 -17.51 9.96
CA LEU A 269 -16.87 -17.07 9.73
C LEU A 269 -17.82 -17.48 10.87
N LYS A 270 -17.41 -18.38 11.79
CA LYS A 270 -18.20 -18.74 12.99
C LYS A 270 -18.37 -17.55 13.95
N GLU A 271 -17.55 -16.50 13.85
CA GLU A 271 -17.73 -15.28 14.66
C GLU A 271 -19.00 -14.50 14.30
N ILE A 272 -19.61 -14.78 13.14
CA ILE A 272 -20.87 -14.17 12.75
C ILE A 272 -22.01 -14.89 13.49
N LYS A 273 -22.23 -14.48 14.74
CA LYS A 273 -23.30 -14.97 15.61
C LYS A 273 -24.68 -14.62 15.00
N SER A 274 -25.56 -15.62 14.94
CA SER A 274 -26.98 -15.57 14.56
C SER A 274 -27.32 -15.55 13.07
N PHE A 275 -26.93 -16.59 12.35
CA PHE A 275 -27.55 -16.86 11.04
C PHE A 275 -28.80 -17.72 11.19
N LYS A 276 -29.88 -17.29 10.53
CA LYS A 276 -31.09 -18.10 10.37
C LYS A 276 -30.82 -19.13 9.27
N ILE A 277 -30.54 -20.37 9.66
CA ILE A 277 -30.28 -21.47 8.74
C ILE A 277 -31.54 -21.67 7.89
N PRO A 278 -31.44 -21.61 6.55
CA PRO A 278 -32.60 -21.54 5.68
C PRO A 278 -33.47 -22.79 5.76
N THR A 279 -32.88 -23.97 6.04
CA THR A 279 -33.59 -25.25 6.11
C THR A 279 -32.74 -26.33 6.78
N GLN A 280 -33.38 -27.26 7.48
CA GLN A 280 -32.76 -28.43 8.10
C GLN A 280 -33.05 -29.69 7.27
N ILE A 281 -32.06 -30.55 7.06
CA ILE A 281 -32.28 -31.91 6.51
C ILE A 281 -32.99 -32.76 7.57
N SER A 282 -33.94 -33.60 7.19
CA SER A 282 -34.58 -34.49 8.16
C SER A 282 -33.61 -35.58 8.65
N GLY A 283 -33.81 -36.10 9.85
CA GLY A 283 -32.94 -37.15 10.41
C GLY A 283 -32.91 -38.42 9.55
N LEU A 284 -34.03 -38.78 8.91
CA LEU A 284 -34.10 -39.94 8.02
C LEU A 284 -33.32 -39.73 6.72
N GLU A 285 -33.47 -38.57 6.09
CA GLU A 285 -32.70 -38.19 4.91
C GLU A 285 -31.21 -38.14 5.21
N TRP A 286 -30.83 -37.63 6.39
CA TRP A 286 -29.43 -37.60 6.82
C TRP A 286 -28.82 -39.00 6.93
N VAL A 287 -29.52 -39.95 7.54
CA VAL A 287 -29.06 -41.35 7.64
C VAL A 287 -28.87 -41.96 6.24
N MET A 288 -29.72 -41.63 5.27
CA MET A 288 -29.54 -42.10 3.88
C MET A 288 -28.27 -41.52 3.25
N VAL A 289 -28.00 -40.23 3.45
CA VAL A 289 -26.77 -39.57 3.00
C VAL A 289 -25.52 -40.20 3.65
N GLN A 290 -25.57 -40.49 4.96
CA GLN A 290 -24.47 -41.13 5.68
C GLN A 290 -24.12 -42.53 5.15
N ASN A 291 -25.13 -43.24 4.62
CA ASN A 291 -24.95 -44.58 4.05
C ASN A 291 -24.62 -44.60 2.55
N MET A 292 -24.44 -43.45 1.90
CA MET A 292 -24.11 -43.40 0.46
C MET A 292 -22.84 -44.16 0.08
N CYS A 293 -21.88 -44.30 1.00
CA CYS A 293 -20.64 -45.06 0.78
C CYS A 293 -20.67 -46.50 1.34
N ASN A 294 -21.81 -46.95 1.88
CA ASN A 294 -22.06 -48.28 2.42
C ASN A 294 -23.48 -48.70 1.99
N PRO A 295 -23.67 -49.19 0.76
CA PRO A 295 -24.97 -49.68 0.34
C PRO A 295 -25.41 -50.78 1.32
N ILE A 296 -26.60 -50.58 1.92
CA ILE A 296 -27.29 -51.54 2.78
C ILE A 296 -27.78 -52.71 1.93
#